data_AF-A0A925SMX9-F1
#
_entry.id   AF-A0A925SMX9-F1
#
_cell.length_a   1.000
_cell.length_b   1.000
_cell.length_c   1.000
_cell.angle_alpha   90.00
_cell.angle_beta   90.00
_cell.angle_gamma   90.00
#
_symmetry.space_group_name_H-M   'P 1'
#
loop_
_entity.id
_entity.type
_entity.pdbx_description
1 polymer ?
#
loop_
_entity_poly.entity_id
_entity_poly.type
_entity_poly.pdbx_seq_one_letter_code
_entity_poly.pdbx_strand_id
1 'polypeptide(L)'
;MFLSWAMMKMMNPAIDEATVKMFTEDYPDNPFLLVTVAEKLSPRAMMEAAMRAEVGKELTRPLGSPVVLSPWDKILLNPKQLFQLPTPDYTQINLQTVIGPKAKRPLKLQTPIMITGMSYGGSLSLPMKIALARGATLAGTSTNTGESAVTNEERDAAGLLVGQYHRGGQLSGEEQLSRLDAIEIQLGQGAWGGAVDEPMKSEQIGEHLRKAWNLEEGQDATVHARMPGKSSTQDYIEMINNMKAQYDVPVGVKIAGTDYIEYELAVIAQTNADYIVVDGSEGGTASSNPTLQDNVGLPTFHTLVRTVDWLIKNNLRDRFSVIITGGLTTPGHFLKALALGADAIYIGTIALLAAMHTQVTKVLPQAPPSQLALYIGHMTDKLDIDLAAHHLAKFLASCAIEIQLAVQAVGKSSIKELTRADLVTVEKDLAQFAGIRYAGSHREDTKPTGC
;
A
#
# COMPACT_ATOMS: atom_id res chain seq x y z
N MET A 1 26.89 4.10 -28.14
CA MET A 1 27.85 3.08 -28.65
C MET A 1 29.30 3.37 -28.23
N PHE A 2 29.83 4.58 -28.46
CA PHE A 2 31.20 4.95 -28.04
C PHE A 2 31.44 4.96 -26.52
N LEU A 3 30.48 5.46 -25.73
CA LEU A 3 30.58 5.47 -24.25
C LEU A 3 30.64 4.05 -23.65
N SER A 4 29.88 3.11 -24.21
CA SER A 4 29.86 1.70 -23.77
C SER A 4 31.16 0.97 -24.16
N TRP A 5 31.73 1.25 -25.34
CA TRP A 5 33.03 0.71 -25.74
C TRP A 5 34.17 1.25 -24.88
N ALA A 6 34.19 2.56 -24.60
CA ALA A 6 35.19 3.17 -23.74
C ALA A 6 35.10 2.66 -22.28
N MET A 7 33.88 2.49 -21.76
CA MET A 7 33.65 1.91 -20.43
C MET A 7 34.09 0.45 -20.36
N MET A 8 33.76 -0.38 -21.36
CA MET A 8 34.25 -1.76 -21.43
C MET A 8 35.78 -1.82 -21.55
N LYS A 9 36.41 -0.93 -22.34
CA LYS A 9 37.86 -0.89 -22.49
C LYS A 9 38.59 -0.46 -21.20
N MET A 10 37.95 0.37 -20.37
CA MET A 10 38.45 0.74 -19.04
C MET A 10 38.27 -0.41 -18.02
N MET A 11 37.22 -1.21 -18.14
CA MET A 11 36.98 -2.36 -17.24
C MET A 11 37.77 -3.62 -17.64
N ASN A 12 38.16 -3.74 -18.91
CA ASN A 12 38.85 -4.92 -19.46
C ASN A 12 40.06 -5.40 -18.62
N PRO A 13 41.03 -4.55 -18.24
CA PRO A 13 42.21 -5.04 -17.52
C PRO A 13 41.88 -5.65 -16.16
N ALA A 14 40.92 -5.07 -15.44
CA ALA A 14 40.47 -5.56 -14.14
C ALA A 14 39.66 -6.85 -14.28
N ILE A 15 38.83 -6.97 -15.32
CA ILE A 15 38.08 -8.18 -15.63
C ILE A 15 39.02 -9.30 -16.05
N ASP A 16 40.01 -9.01 -16.90
CA ASP A 16 41.00 -9.98 -17.36
C ASP A 16 41.84 -10.50 -16.18
N GLU A 17 42.30 -9.62 -15.29
CA GLU A 17 43.04 -10.01 -14.09
C GLU A 17 42.18 -10.88 -13.14
N ALA A 18 40.93 -10.47 -12.87
CA ALA A 18 40.01 -11.24 -12.05
C ALA A 18 39.71 -12.62 -12.65
N THR A 19 39.55 -12.68 -13.97
CA THR A 19 39.28 -13.92 -14.72
C THR A 19 40.48 -14.86 -14.71
N VAL A 20 41.69 -14.35 -14.91
CA VAL A 20 42.93 -15.16 -14.80
C VAL A 20 43.05 -15.72 -13.39
N LYS A 21 42.89 -14.89 -12.35
CA LYS A 21 42.91 -15.36 -10.95
C LYS A 21 41.86 -16.44 -10.68
N MET A 22 40.65 -16.30 -11.23
CA MET A 22 39.62 -17.34 -11.10
C MET A 22 40.02 -18.68 -11.73
N PHE A 23 40.84 -18.69 -12.78
CA PHE A 23 41.26 -19.93 -13.43
C PHE A 23 42.57 -20.50 -12.90
N THR A 24 43.43 -19.70 -12.24
CA THR A 24 44.78 -20.12 -11.87
C THR A 24 45.04 -20.19 -10.37
N GLU A 25 44.27 -19.49 -9.53
CA GLU A 25 44.47 -19.51 -8.07
C GLU A 25 43.88 -20.78 -7.43
N ASP A 26 44.53 -21.24 -6.36
CA ASP A 26 44.04 -22.35 -5.55
C ASP A 26 42.68 -22.01 -4.91
N TYR A 27 41.80 -23.00 -4.85
CA TYR A 27 40.38 -22.80 -4.50
C TYR A 27 40.11 -21.97 -3.22
N PRO A 28 40.87 -22.09 -2.11
CA PRO A 28 40.68 -21.26 -0.91
C PRO A 28 40.91 -19.75 -1.12
N ASP A 29 41.84 -19.39 -2.00
CA ASP A 29 42.20 -18.00 -2.33
C ASP A 29 41.57 -17.53 -3.66
N ASN A 30 40.84 -18.43 -4.32
CA ASN A 30 40.24 -18.19 -5.62
C ASN A 30 39.01 -17.26 -5.51
N PRO A 31 38.95 -16.16 -6.30
CA PRO A 31 37.80 -15.25 -6.30
C PRO A 31 36.45 -15.90 -6.62
N PHE A 32 36.45 -17.08 -7.27
CA PHE A 32 35.24 -17.88 -7.52
C PHE A 32 34.53 -18.30 -6.23
N LEU A 33 35.23 -18.33 -5.09
CA LEU A 33 34.63 -18.60 -3.78
C LEU A 33 33.45 -17.65 -3.48
N LEU A 34 33.49 -16.40 -3.97
CA LEU A 34 32.38 -15.45 -3.84
C LEU A 34 31.10 -15.94 -4.52
N VAL A 35 31.20 -16.68 -5.63
CA VAL A 35 30.04 -17.30 -6.30
C VAL A 35 29.46 -18.39 -5.40
N THR A 36 30.30 -19.26 -4.85
CA THR A 36 29.87 -20.32 -3.91
C THR A 36 29.21 -19.72 -2.66
N VAL A 37 29.73 -18.59 -2.15
CA VAL A 37 29.10 -17.85 -1.04
C VAL A 37 27.75 -17.27 -1.48
N ALA A 38 27.63 -16.72 -2.69
CA ALA A 38 26.38 -16.16 -3.21
C ALA A 38 25.31 -17.23 -3.49
N GLU A 39 25.69 -18.47 -3.77
CA GLU A 39 24.77 -19.61 -3.85
C GLU A 39 24.20 -19.98 -2.47
N LYS A 40 24.99 -19.80 -1.41
CA LYS A 40 24.57 -20.08 -0.04
C LYS A 40 23.82 -18.92 0.62
N LEU A 41 24.22 -17.69 0.32
CA LEU A 41 23.72 -16.46 0.95
C LEU A 41 23.22 -15.49 -0.12
N SER A 42 21.98 -15.00 0.04
CA SER A 42 21.49 -13.94 -0.86
C SER A 42 22.37 -12.68 -0.74
N PRO A 43 22.55 -11.90 -1.84
CA PRO A 43 23.27 -10.63 -1.79
C PRO A 43 22.75 -9.68 -0.72
N ARG A 44 21.44 -9.68 -0.49
CA ARG A 44 20.78 -8.92 0.59
C ARG A 44 21.25 -9.39 1.96
N ALA A 45 21.28 -10.70 2.21
CA ALA A 45 21.73 -11.24 3.50
C ALA A 45 23.20 -10.89 3.78
N MET A 46 24.07 -10.96 2.76
CA MET A 46 25.47 -10.54 2.90
C MET A 46 25.60 -9.06 3.24
N MET A 47 24.88 -8.19 2.52
CA MET A 47 24.93 -6.75 2.74
C MET A 47 24.35 -6.33 4.09
N GLU A 48 23.19 -6.89 4.48
CA GLU A 48 22.58 -6.65 5.79
C GLU A 48 23.48 -7.18 6.92
N ALA A 49 24.18 -8.30 6.74
CA ALA A 49 25.16 -8.81 7.72
C ALA A 49 26.33 -7.83 7.90
N ALA A 50 26.89 -7.31 6.81
CA ALA A 50 27.97 -6.32 6.86
C ALA A 50 27.52 -5.02 7.55
N MET A 51 26.33 -4.51 7.21
CA MET A 51 25.76 -3.31 7.85
C MET A 51 25.53 -3.52 9.35
N ARG A 52 25.08 -4.72 9.76
CA ARG A 52 24.92 -5.08 11.17
C ARG A 52 26.25 -5.13 11.89
N ALA A 53 27.28 -5.70 11.26
CA ALA A 53 28.61 -5.81 11.84
C ALA A 53 29.27 -4.44 12.07
N GLU A 54 29.04 -3.48 11.17
CA GLU A 54 29.59 -2.12 11.27
C GLU A 54 28.99 -1.33 12.45
N VAL A 55 27.65 -1.38 12.61
CA VAL A 55 26.94 -0.49 13.55
C VAL A 55 26.65 -1.18 14.90
N GLY A 56 26.46 -2.51 14.90
CA GLY A 56 26.07 -3.26 16.10
C GLY A 56 24.66 -2.94 16.63
N LYS A 57 23.79 -2.39 15.78
CA LYS A 57 22.40 -2.00 16.09
C LYS A 57 21.41 -2.61 15.11
N GLU A 58 20.12 -2.44 15.39
CA GLU A 58 19.05 -2.79 14.48
C GLU A 58 19.19 -2.07 13.13
N LEU A 59 18.85 -2.78 12.05
CA LEU A 59 18.78 -2.18 10.72
C LEU A 59 17.41 -1.56 10.48
N THR A 60 17.40 -0.50 9.70
CA THR A 60 16.20 0.14 9.20
C THR A 60 16.20 0.09 7.67
N ARG A 61 15.11 -0.43 7.08
CA ARG A 61 14.99 -0.61 5.63
C ARG A 61 13.76 0.14 5.09
N PRO A 62 13.88 0.93 4.02
CA PRO A 62 12.74 1.57 3.37
C PRO A 62 12.03 0.62 2.40
N LEU A 63 10.85 1.04 1.93
CA LEU A 63 10.00 0.44 0.89
C LEU A 63 9.30 -0.88 1.23
N GLY A 64 9.55 -1.47 2.41
CA GLY A 64 8.86 -2.68 2.87
C GLY A 64 9.49 -3.98 2.39
N SER A 65 8.76 -5.08 2.55
CA SER A 65 9.27 -6.41 2.21
C SER A 65 9.38 -6.63 0.70
N PRO A 66 10.48 -7.21 0.19
CA PRO A 66 10.53 -7.73 -1.17
C PRO A 66 9.86 -9.12 -1.30
N VAL A 67 9.41 -9.72 -0.19
CA VAL A 67 8.75 -11.03 -0.18
C VAL A 67 7.28 -10.84 -0.55
N VAL A 68 6.89 -11.35 -1.71
CA VAL A 68 5.50 -11.33 -2.18
C VAL A 68 4.92 -12.73 -2.09
N LEU A 69 3.89 -12.90 -1.26
CA LEU A 69 3.27 -14.19 -0.97
C LEU A 69 1.83 -14.29 -1.49
N SER A 70 1.23 -13.16 -1.84
CA SER A 70 -0.09 -13.11 -2.46
C SER A 70 -0.04 -13.63 -3.90
N PRO A 71 -0.76 -14.72 -4.24
CA PRO A 71 -0.66 -15.40 -5.54
C PRO A 71 -1.53 -14.72 -6.61
N TRP A 72 -1.41 -13.39 -6.74
CA TRP A 72 -2.24 -12.60 -7.66
C TRP A 72 -2.07 -13.05 -9.11
N ASP A 73 -0.88 -13.51 -9.50
CA ASP A 73 -0.52 -14.02 -10.82
C ASP A 73 -1.23 -15.35 -11.16
N LYS A 74 -1.61 -16.13 -10.15
CA LYS A 74 -2.27 -17.43 -10.30
C LYS A 74 -3.78 -17.37 -10.46
N ILE A 75 -4.36 -16.17 -10.40
CA ILE A 75 -5.80 -15.91 -10.49
C ILE A 75 -6.08 -15.16 -11.79
N LEU A 76 -7.09 -15.60 -12.52
CA LEU A 76 -7.47 -15.06 -13.83
C LEU A 76 -8.92 -14.56 -13.80
N LEU A 77 -9.22 -13.55 -14.61
CA LEU A 77 -10.59 -13.11 -14.89
C LEU A 77 -11.18 -13.95 -16.04
N ASN A 78 -12.49 -14.21 -15.99
CA ASN A 78 -13.20 -15.03 -16.97
C ASN A 78 -13.90 -14.15 -18.03
N PRO A 79 -13.35 -14.04 -19.26
CA PRO A 79 -14.01 -13.28 -20.32
C PRO A 79 -15.30 -13.96 -20.79
N LYS A 80 -16.21 -13.16 -21.36
CA LYS A 80 -17.49 -13.62 -21.91
C LYS A 80 -17.59 -13.22 -23.39
N GLN A 81 -18.15 -14.12 -24.20
CA GLN A 81 -18.14 -13.98 -25.66
C GLN A 81 -19.49 -14.35 -26.30
N LEU A 82 -19.88 -15.63 -26.23
CA LEU A 82 -21.05 -16.14 -26.97
C LEU A 82 -22.25 -16.46 -26.07
N PHE A 83 -22.01 -17.13 -24.93
CA PHE A 83 -23.08 -17.46 -24.00
C PHE A 83 -23.62 -16.22 -23.28
N GLN A 84 -22.79 -15.20 -23.13
CA GLN A 84 -23.14 -13.88 -22.62
C GLN A 84 -22.22 -12.93 -23.39
N LEU A 85 -22.80 -11.92 -24.01
CA LEU A 85 -22.03 -10.95 -24.78
C LEU A 85 -21.26 -10.03 -23.82
N PRO A 86 -20.04 -9.59 -24.19
CA PRO A 86 -19.35 -8.55 -23.44
C PRO A 86 -20.13 -7.23 -23.48
N THR A 87 -19.87 -6.34 -22.53
CA THR A 87 -20.47 -5.00 -22.52
C THR A 87 -20.03 -4.25 -23.78
N PRO A 88 -20.92 -3.54 -24.50
CA PRO A 88 -20.59 -2.99 -25.81
C PRO A 88 -19.58 -1.84 -25.77
N ASP A 89 -19.57 -1.05 -24.70
CA ASP A 89 -18.74 0.15 -24.58
C ASP A 89 -18.11 0.25 -23.19
N TYR A 90 -16.77 0.23 -23.15
CA TYR A 90 -16.04 0.33 -21.89
C TYR A 90 -16.11 1.73 -21.28
N THR A 91 -16.36 2.78 -22.07
CA THR A 91 -16.40 4.16 -21.58
C THR A 91 -17.59 4.43 -20.67
N GLN A 92 -18.64 3.61 -20.77
CA GLN A 92 -19.83 3.66 -19.93
C GLN A 92 -19.69 2.84 -18.62
N ILE A 93 -18.56 2.15 -18.42
CA ILE A 93 -18.37 1.32 -17.23
C ILE A 93 -18.18 2.21 -16.01
N ASN A 94 -19.03 1.98 -15.01
CA ASN A 94 -19.04 2.74 -13.78
C ASN A 94 -17.92 2.28 -12.83
N LEU A 95 -16.99 3.18 -12.53
CA LEU A 95 -15.90 2.99 -11.58
C LEU A 95 -16.14 3.69 -10.22
N GLN A 96 -17.27 4.36 -10.05
CA GLN A 96 -17.53 5.16 -8.85
C GLN A 96 -17.64 4.28 -7.61
N THR A 97 -16.84 4.61 -6.62
CA THR A 97 -16.79 3.94 -5.32
C THR A 97 -17.26 4.90 -4.24
N VAL A 98 -18.00 4.38 -3.26
CA VAL A 98 -18.47 5.14 -2.10
C VAL A 98 -18.03 4.42 -0.84
N ILE A 99 -17.22 5.09 -0.03
CA ILE A 99 -16.78 4.58 1.27
C ILE A 99 -17.68 5.14 2.36
N GLY A 100 -18.14 4.25 3.23
CA GLY A 100 -19.08 4.58 4.31
C GLY A 100 -20.39 5.17 3.78
N PRO A 101 -21.15 4.46 2.92
CA PRO A 101 -22.37 4.99 2.29
C PRO A 101 -23.48 5.38 3.28
N LYS A 102 -23.39 4.93 4.54
CA LYS A 102 -24.31 5.26 5.64
C LYS A 102 -23.86 6.47 6.47
N ALA A 103 -22.66 7.00 6.26
CA ALA A 103 -22.23 8.26 6.86
C ALA A 103 -23.08 9.43 6.31
N LYS A 104 -23.24 10.49 7.11
CA LYS A 104 -24.02 11.68 6.69
C LYS A 104 -23.37 12.36 5.48
N ARG A 105 -22.04 12.37 5.44
CA ARG A 105 -21.24 12.88 4.31
C ARG A 105 -20.29 11.79 3.81
N PRO A 106 -20.76 10.83 2.99
CA PRO A 106 -19.97 9.69 2.56
C PRO A 106 -18.82 10.12 1.62
N LEU A 107 -17.72 9.37 1.63
CA LEU A 107 -16.57 9.63 0.77
C LEU A 107 -16.84 9.05 -0.63
N LYS A 108 -16.99 9.92 -1.63
CA LYS A 108 -17.32 9.55 -3.02
C LYS A 108 -16.11 9.68 -3.92
N LEU A 109 -15.73 8.61 -4.59
CA LEU A 109 -14.55 8.50 -5.43
C LEU A 109 -14.95 8.21 -6.88
N GLN A 110 -14.22 8.76 -7.86
CA GLN A 110 -14.43 8.45 -9.28
C GLN A 110 -13.81 7.12 -9.71
N THR A 111 -12.93 6.57 -8.89
CA THR A 111 -12.20 5.32 -9.13
C THR A 111 -12.09 4.54 -7.81
N PRO A 112 -11.99 3.20 -7.84
CA PRO A 112 -11.76 2.40 -6.62
C PRO A 112 -10.33 2.53 -6.07
N ILE A 113 -9.43 3.22 -6.77
CA ILE A 113 -8.02 3.34 -6.39
C ILE A 113 -7.83 4.60 -5.55
N MET A 114 -7.30 4.44 -4.33
CA MET A 114 -7.02 5.50 -3.37
C MET A 114 -5.52 5.55 -3.05
N ILE A 115 -4.99 6.71 -2.66
CA ILE A 115 -3.60 6.82 -2.17
C ILE A 115 -3.58 6.56 -0.66
N THR A 116 -2.77 5.59 -0.23
CA THR A 116 -2.66 5.16 1.17
C THR A 116 -1.93 6.18 2.04
N GLY A 117 -2.10 6.06 3.37
CA GLY A 117 -1.46 6.93 4.34
C GLY A 117 0.06 6.77 4.33
N MET A 118 0.77 7.85 4.01
CA MET A 118 2.22 7.97 4.13
C MET A 118 2.52 9.33 4.76
N SER A 119 3.06 9.34 5.98
CA SER A 119 3.14 10.53 6.84
C SER A 119 4.08 11.61 6.30
N TYR A 120 3.68 12.88 6.39
CA TYR A 120 4.65 13.97 6.32
C TYR A 120 5.59 13.88 7.54
N GLY A 121 6.90 13.91 7.30
CA GLY A 121 7.90 13.82 8.37
C GLY A 121 8.34 12.39 8.65
N GLY A 122 7.43 11.55 9.15
CA GLY A 122 7.73 10.13 9.43
C GLY A 122 8.05 9.31 8.18
N SER A 123 7.57 9.74 7.01
CA SER A 123 7.78 9.02 5.75
C SER A 123 8.22 9.94 4.62
N LEU A 124 7.33 10.80 4.14
CA LEU A 124 7.49 11.58 2.93
C LEU A 124 7.81 13.04 3.23
N SER A 125 8.53 13.65 2.29
CA SER A 125 8.74 15.10 2.26
C SER A 125 7.43 15.84 1.94
N LEU A 126 7.33 17.10 2.37
CA LEU A 126 6.16 17.94 2.09
C LEU A 126 5.89 18.10 0.58
N PRO A 127 6.91 18.33 -0.30
CA PRO A 127 6.70 18.38 -1.74
C PRO A 127 6.04 17.12 -2.30
N MET A 128 6.45 15.93 -1.83
CA MET A 128 5.85 14.68 -2.27
C MET A 128 4.40 14.56 -1.79
N LYS A 129 4.11 14.95 -0.55
CA LYS A 129 2.74 14.98 -0.01
C LYS A 129 1.80 15.88 -0.83
N ILE A 130 2.26 17.08 -1.19
CA ILE A 130 1.52 17.99 -2.07
C ILE A 130 1.32 17.38 -3.46
N ALA A 131 2.35 16.75 -4.03
CA ALA A 131 2.26 16.11 -5.34
C ALA A 131 1.23 14.96 -5.36
N LEU A 132 1.22 14.12 -4.33
CA LEU A 132 0.23 13.04 -4.17
C LEU A 132 -1.19 13.61 -4.03
N ALA A 133 -1.37 14.66 -3.22
CA ALA A 133 -2.65 15.33 -3.03
C ALA A 133 -3.21 15.93 -4.33
N ARG A 134 -2.37 16.67 -5.08
CA ARG A 134 -2.74 17.22 -6.39
C ARG A 134 -3.06 16.11 -7.41
N GLY A 135 -2.22 15.08 -7.48
CA GLY A 135 -2.41 13.95 -8.39
C GLY A 135 -3.70 13.16 -8.10
N ALA A 136 -4.01 12.91 -6.83
CA ALA A 136 -5.25 12.27 -6.41
C ALA A 136 -6.48 13.12 -6.78
N THR A 137 -6.40 14.44 -6.56
CA THR A 137 -7.46 15.40 -6.93
C THR A 137 -7.73 15.39 -8.42
N LEU A 138 -6.69 15.44 -9.26
CA LEU A 138 -6.81 15.37 -10.71
C LEU A 138 -7.46 14.05 -11.18
N ALA A 139 -7.23 12.96 -10.46
CA ALA A 139 -7.82 11.64 -10.72
C ALA A 139 -9.21 11.44 -10.08
N GLY A 140 -9.73 12.43 -9.34
CA GLY A 140 -11.03 12.33 -8.66
C GLY A 140 -11.05 11.28 -7.53
N THR A 141 -9.93 11.10 -6.84
CA THR A 141 -9.79 10.16 -5.71
C THR A 141 -9.16 10.84 -4.49
N SER A 142 -9.07 10.10 -3.39
CA SER A 142 -8.53 10.60 -2.12
C SER A 142 -7.03 10.36 -1.96
N THR A 143 -6.40 11.26 -1.21
CA THR A 143 -5.11 11.02 -0.57
C THR A 143 -5.29 10.86 0.95
N ASN A 144 -4.25 10.40 1.64
CA ASN A 144 -4.29 10.15 3.07
C ASN A 144 -3.06 10.77 3.77
N THR A 145 -3.27 11.43 4.91
CA THR A 145 -2.21 12.12 5.66
C THR A 145 -1.09 11.18 6.08
N GLY A 146 -1.39 9.90 6.34
CA GLY A 146 -0.54 9.01 7.12
C GLY A 146 -0.52 9.41 8.59
N GLU A 147 0.33 8.75 9.38
CA GLU A 147 0.60 9.03 10.80
C GLU A 147 1.26 10.41 11.01
N SER A 148 0.53 11.49 10.68
CA SER A 148 0.95 12.89 10.73
C SER A 148 -0.28 13.81 10.87
N ALA A 149 -0.03 15.06 11.26
CA ALA A 149 -1.05 16.11 11.32
C ALA A 149 -1.54 16.54 9.93
N VAL A 150 -2.68 17.25 9.88
CA VAL A 150 -3.16 17.91 8.65
C VAL A 150 -2.38 19.20 8.42
N THR A 151 -1.49 19.23 7.44
CA THR A 151 -0.85 20.48 6.99
C THR A 151 -1.79 21.28 6.10
N ASN A 152 -1.61 22.60 6.07
CA ASN A 152 -2.41 23.45 5.18
C ASN A 152 -2.11 23.16 3.72
N GLU A 153 -0.83 22.94 3.40
CA GLU A 153 -0.37 22.67 2.05
C GLU A 153 -0.96 21.37 1.49
N GLU A 154 -1.03 20.30 2.30
CA GLU A 154 -1.66 19.04 1.87
C GLU A 154 -3.18 19.20 1.75
N ARG A 155 -3.84 19.84 2.72
CA ARG A 155 -5.30 20.03 2.68
C ARG A 155 -5.73 20.89 1.50
N ASP A 156 -5.03 21.98 1.22
CA ASP A 156 -5.34 22.90 0.11
C ASP A 156 -5.11 22.23 -1.25
N ALA A 157 -4.16 21.30 -1.33
CA ALA A 157 -3.87 20.51 -2.52
C ALA A 157 -4.84 19.32 -2.74
N ALA A 158 -5.48 18.84 -1.68
CA ALA A 158 -6.36 17.67 -1.73
C ALA A 158 -7.82 18.07 -1.95
N GLY A 159 -8.47 17.49 -2.97
CA GLY A 159 -9.92 17.53 -3.13
C GLY A 159 -10.64 16.64 -2.12
N LEU A 160 -10.06 15.47 -1.82
CA LEU A 160 -10.53 14.54 -0.80
C LEU A 160 -9.35 14.06 0.07
N LEU A 161 -9.45 14.27 1.38
CA LEU A 161 -8.39 13.91 2.32
C LEU A 161 -8.91 12.96 3.41
N VAL A 162 -8.29 11.79 3.50
CA VAL A 162 -8.44 10.88 4.63
C VAL A 162 -7.37 11.22 5.67
N GLY A 163 -7.74 11.35 6.94
CA GLY A 163 -6.78 11.60 8.02
C GLY A 163 -6.59 10.37 8.89
N GLN A 164 -5.33 9.99 9.18
CA GLN A 164 -5.05 8.88 10.09
C GLN A 164 -4.96 9.33 11.55
N TYR A 165 -5.96 8.96 12.36
CA TYR A 165 -5.93 9.13 13.80
C TYR A 165 -5.12 7.98 14.41
N HIS A 166 -3.95 8.30 14.97
CA HIS A 166 -2.91 7.30 15.26
C HIS A 166 -2.27 7.49 16.64
N ARG A 167 -1.34 6.60 16.98
CA ARG A 167 -0.80 6.44 18.34
C ARG A 167 0.26 7.47 18.73
N GLY A 168 0.70 8.31 17.79
CA GLY A 168 1.58 9.45 18.07
C GLY A 168 0.84 10.72 18.49
N GLY A 169 -0.47 10.80 18.24
CA GLY A 169 -1.31 11.92 18.69
C GLY A 169 -1.21 13.21 17.87
N GLN A 170 -0.44 13.24 16.78
CA GLN A 170 -0.25 14.44 15.95
C GLN A 170 -1.56 14.91 15.29
N LEU A 171 -2.44 13.97 14.92
CA LEU A 171 -3.79 14.24 14.43
C LEU A 171 -4.83 14.00 15.53
N SER A 172 -4.97 14.93 16.47
CA SER A 172 -5.90 14.78 17.60
C SER A 172 -6.84 15.97 17.86
N GLY A 173 -6.53 17.14 17.31
CA GLY A 173 -7.34 18.34 17.50
C GLY A 173 -8.62 18.36 16.66
N GLU A 174 -9.71 18.88 17.23
CA GLU A 174 -11.01 19.05 16.54
C GLU A 174 -10.89 19.90 15.27
N GLU A 175 -10.06 20.95 15.30
CA GLU A 175 -9.78 21.78 14.13
C GLU A 175 -9.22 20.94 12.97
N GLN A 176 -8.27 20.03 13.23
CA GLN A 176 -7.71 19.20 12.17
C GLN A 176 -8.69 18.14 11.70
N LEU A 177 -9.39 17.47 12.62
CA LEU A 177 -10.33 16.38 12.29
C LEU A 177 -11.54 16.89 11.51
N SER A 178 -12.02 18.11 11.80
CA SER A 178 -13.15 18.74 11.08
C SER A 178 -12.84 19.06 9.61
N ARG A 179 -11.56 19.11 9.23
CA ARG A 179 -11.10 19.38 7.86
C ARG A 179 -11.02 18.14 6.98
N LEU A 180 -11.32 16.96 7.49
CA LEU A 180 -11.16 15.68 6.78
C LEU A 180 -12.42 15.28 6.02
N ASP A 181 -12.27 14.43 5.01
CA ASP A 181 -13.36 13.83 4.24
C ASP A 181 -13.63 12.37 4.65
N ALA A 182 -12.70 11.75 5.38
CA ALA A 182 -12.87 10.54 6.17
C ALA A 182 -11.80 10.47 7.27
N ILE A 183 -12.09 9.74 8.34
CA ILE A 183 -11.16 9.53 9.45
C ILE A 183 -10.81 8.04 9.54
N GLU A 184 -9.52 7.74 9.55
CA GLU A 184 -8.99 6.38 9.61
C GLU A 184 -8.25 6.17 10.93
N ILE A 185 -8.76 5.32 11.80
CA ILE A 185 -8.11 5.00 13.07
C ILE A 185 -7.03 3.95 12.79
N GLN A 186 -5.77 4.38 12.82
CA GLN A 186 -4.60 3.62 12.42
C GLN A 186 -4.07 2.80 13.60
N LEU A 187 -4.33 1.49 13.59
CA LEU A 187 -3.89 0.56 14.62
C LEU A 187 -2.75 -0.35 14.14
N GLY A 188 -2.66 -0.61 12.84
CA GLY A 188 -1.55 -1.39 12.29
C GLY A 188 -1.32 -1.24 10.79
N GLN A 189 -0.11 -1.62 10.37
CA GLN A 189 0.37 -1.52 8.99
C GLN A 189 1.07 -2.82 8.59
N GLY A 190 0.95 -3.21 7.33
CA GLY A 190 1.51 -4.46 6.81
C GLY A 190 3.01 -4.63 7.00
N ALA A 191 3.78 -3.55 6.88
CA ALA A 191 5.25 -3.59 6.95
C ALA A 191 5.82 -3.88 8.34
N TRP A 192 5.03 -3.75 9.41
CA TRP A 192 5.52 -3.94 10.78
C TRP A 192 4.48 -4.41 11.80
N GLY A 193 3.27 -4.75 11.35
CA GLY A 193 2.20 -5.30 12.18
C GLY A 193 1.47 -4.30 13.10
N GLY A 194 2.06 -3.13 13.38
CA GLY A 194 1.44 -2.13 14.25
C GLY A 194 1.71 -2.29 15.74
N ALA A 195 2.81 -2.90 16.19
CA ALA A 195 3.04 -3.20 17.62
C ALA A 195 4.41 -2.81 18.20
N VAL A 196 5.12 -1.87 17.59
CA VAL A 196 6.41 -1.32 18.07
C VAL A 196 6.37 0.19 18.22
N ASP A 197 7.18 0.71 19.14
CA ASP A 197 7.45 2.15 19.25
C ASP A 197 8.37 2.58 18.10
N GLU A 198 8.04 3.71 17.47
CA GLU A 198 8.88 4.35 16.46
C GLU A 198 9.24 5.78 16.92
N PRO A 199 10.39 5.95 17.61
CA PRO A 199 10.85 7.25 18.04
C PRO A 199 11.49 8.02 16.88
N MET A 200 11.21 9.30 16.81
CA MET A 200 11.85 10.28 15.94
C MET A 200 12.57 11.32 16.80
N LYS A 201 13.87 11.42 16.62
CA LYS A 201 14.71 12.32 17.43
C LYS A 201 14.52 13.77 17.01
N SER A 202 14.59 14.69 17.98
CA SER A 202 14.33 16.11 17.78
C SER A 202 15.18 16.73 16.67
N GLU A 203 16.40 16.24 16.46
CA GLU A 203 17.34 16.70 15.41
C GLU A 203 16.86 16.33 14.01
N GLN A 204 15.98 15.33 13.87
CA GLN A 204 15.37 14.95 12.61
C GLN A 204 14.12 15.79 12.32
N ILE A 205 13.56 16.47 13.32
CA ILE A 205 12.30 17.21 13.20
C ILE A 205 12.60 18.68 12.86
N GLY A 206 12.40 19.04 11.60
CA GLY A 206 12.57 20.40 11.10
C GLY A 206 11.48 21.34 11.61
N GLU A 207 11.72 22.65 11.49
CA GLU A 207 10.85 23.70 12.05
C GLU A 207 9.39 23.60 11.56
N HIS A 208 9.18 23.38 10.26
CA HIS A 208 7.83 23.24 9.69
C HIS A 208 7.10 22.03 10.27
N LEU A 209 7.76 20.87 10.31
CA LEU A 209 7.19 19.64 10.86
C LEU A 209 6.88 19.79 12.36
N ARG A 210 7.78 20.43 13.11
CA ARG A 210 7.61 20.73 14.53
C ARG A 210 6.34 21.57 14.78
N LYS A 211 6.13 22.61 13.98
CA LYS A 211 4.93 23.43 14.02
C LYS A 211 3.67 22.62 13.65
N ALA A 212 3.74 21.81 12.60
CA ALA A 212 2.62 20.97 12.17
C ALA A 212 2.21 19.95 13.24
N TRP A 213 3.18 19.39 13.97
CA TRP A 213 2.94 18.43 15.05
C TRP A 213 2.71 19.06 16.42
N ASN A 214 2.71 20.39 16.51
CA ASN A 214 2.58 21.14 17.75
C ASN A 214 3.58 20.68 18.84
N LEU A 215 4.84 20.55 18.45
CA LEU A 215 5.94 20.14 19.33
C LEU A 215 6.78 21.35 19.75
N GLU A 216 7.31 21.29 20.96
CA GLU A 216 8.28 22.28 21.46
C GLU A 216 9.66 22.08 20.82
N GLU A 217 10.52 23.09 20.85
CA GLU A 217 11.91 22.98 20.39
C GLU A 217 12.68 21.94 21.23
N GLY A 218 13.45 21.07 20.57
CA GLY A 218 14.17 19.98 21.23
C GLY A 218 13.31 18.80 21.69
N GLN A 219 11.98 18.84 21.47
CA GLN A 219 11.10 17.72 21.80
C GLN A 219 11.21 16.60 20.75
N ASP A 220 11.44 15.37 21.22
CA ASP A 220 11.34 14.11 20.46
C ASP A 220 9.86 13.78 20.19
N ALA A 221 9.58 13.06 19.10
CA ALA A 221 8.25 12.52 18.82
C ALA A 221 8.29 10.98 18.83
N THR A 222 7.22 10.32 19.26
CA THR A 222 7.14 8.86 19.24
C THR A 222 5.78 8.42 18.77
N VAL A 223 5.75 7.53 17.77
CA VAL A 223 4.55 6.72 17.50
C VAL A 223 4.63 5.52 18.44
N HIS A 224 3.70 5.45 19.39
CA HIS A 224 3.71 4.40 20.41
C HIS A 224 3.13 3.07 19.89
N ALA A 225 3.52 1.96 20.50
CA ALA A 225 2.95 0.64 20.24
C ALA A 225 1.45 0.59 20.55
N ARG A 226 1.01 1.34 21.57
CA ARG A 226 -0.40 1.48 21.98
C ARG A 226 -0.80 2.94 22.02
N MET A 227 -2.06 3.22 21.75
CA MET A 227 -2.56 4.59 21.82
C MET A 227 -2.51 5.10 23.27
N PRO A 228 -1.95 6.29 23.54
CA PRO A 228 -1.88 6.85 24.89
C PRO A 228 -3.26 6.88 25.55
N GLY A 229 -3.34 6.42 26.81
CA GLY A 229 -4.59 6.37 27.58
C GLY A 229 -5.56 5.24 27.19
N LYS A 230 -5.18 4.34 26.27
CA LYS A 230 -5.97 3.16 25.87
C LYS A 230 -5.30 1.89 26.37
N SER A 231 -5.94 1.23 27.33
CA SER A 231 -5.42 0.03 28.01
C SER A 231 -6.26 -1.23 27.75
N SER A 232 -7.48 -1.07 27.24
CA SER A 232 -8.40 -2.17 26.97
C SER A 232 -9.01 -2.08 25.57
N THR A 233 -9.48 -3.22 25.06
CA THR A 233 -10.30 -3.29 23.83
C THR A 233 -11.52 -2.38 23.89
N GLN A 234 -12.15 -2.29 25.07
CA GLN A 234 -13.33 -1.44 25.28
C GLN A 234 -13.00 0.04 25.08
N ASP A 235 -11.81 0.49 25.48
CA ASP A 235 -11.40 1.90 25.33
C ASP A 235 -11.29 2.30 23.84
N TYR A 236 -10.92 1.35 22.97
CA TYR A 236 -10.88 1.55 21.51
C TYR A 236 -12.30 1.57 20.92
N ILE A 237 -13.18 0.66 21.35
CA ILE A 237 -14.58 0.62 20.91
C ILE A 237 -15.27 1.95 21.22
N GLU A 238 -15.14 2.43 22.46
CA GLU A 238 -15.71 3.71 22.89
C GLU A 238 -15.14 4.89 22.10
N MET A 239 -13.83 4.90 21.87
CA MET A 239 -13.18 5.94 21.07
C MET A 239 -13.71 5.98 19.63
N ILE A 240 -13.78 4.83 18.97
CA ILE A 240 -14.28 4.73 17.59
C ILE A 240 -15.74 5.19 17.53
N ASN A 241 -16.57 4.77 18.49
CA ASN A 241 -17.98 5.16 18.56
C ASN A 241 -18.17 6.66 18.82
N ASN A 242 -17.38 7.25 19.72
CA ASN A 242 -17.42 8.68 20.01
C ASN A 242 -17.00 9.49 18.77
N MET A 243 -15.95 9.06 18.07
CA MET A 243 -15.50 9.70 16.84
C MET A 243 -16.59 9.62 15.75
N LYS A 244 -17.23 8.46 15.60
CA LYS A 244 -18.34 8.28 14.66
C LYS A 244 -19.56 9.15 14.99
N ALA A 245 -19.82 9.38 16.28
CA ALA A 245 -20.94 10.23 16.73
C ALA A 245 -20.64 11.72 16.54
N GLN A 246 -19.38 12.12 16.67
CA GLN A 246 -18.96 13.52 16.60
C GLN A 246 -18.81 14.04 15.17
N TYR A 247 -18.39 13.20 14.21
CA TYR A 247 -18.09 13.63 12.84
C TYR A 247 -19.04 13.03 11.81
N ASP A 248 -19.44 13.85 10.85
CA ASP A 248 -20.41 13.46 9.81
C ASP A 248 -19.80 12.62 8.66
N VAL A 249 -18.47 12.55 8.60
CA VAL A 249 -17.70 11.80 7.60
C VAL A 249 -17.57 10.32 7.97
N PRO A 250 -17.16 9.43 7.04
CA PRO A 250 -16.87 8.04 7.36
C PRO A 250 -15.74 7.93 8.38
N VAL A 251 -15.93 7.07 9.38
CA VAL A 251 -14.89 6.70 10.35
C VAL A 251 -14.58 5.23 10.16
N GLY A 252 -13.31 4.89 9.93
CA GLY A 252 -12.88 3.52 9.71
C GLY A 252 -11.72 3.11 10.60
N VAL A 253 -11.40 1.82 10.56
CA VAL A 253 -10.29 1.24 11.32
C VAL A 253 -9.32 0.57 10.36
N LYS A 254 -8.03 0.91 10.47
CA LYS A 254 -6.96 0.28 9.70
C LYS A 254 -6.12 -0.63 10.59
N ILE A 255 -6.03 -1.90 10.21
CA ILE A 255 -5.28 -2.94 10.89
C ILE A 255 -4.29 -3.63 9.95
N ALA A 256 -3.21 -4.16 10.51
CA ALA A 256 -2.35 -5.08 9.79
C ALA A 256 -3.08 -6.42 9.60
N GLY A 257 -2.80 -7.10 8.49
CA GLY A 257 -3.22 -8.46 8.27
C GLY A 257 -2.50 -9.40 9.23
N THR A 258 -3.24 -10.10 10.09
CA THR A 258 -2.69 -11.07 11.06
C THR A 258 -3.45 -12.39 10.97
N ASP A 259 -2.88 -13.46 11.55
CA ASP A 259 -3.60 -14.72 11.67
C ASP A 259 -4.81 -14.66 12.62
N TYR A 260 -4.89 -13.60 13.42
CA TYR A 260 -5.99 -13.31 14.34
C TYR A 260 -7.08 -12.42 13.71
N ILE A 261 -7.08 -12.24 12.39
CA ILE A 261 -7.96 -11.27 11.71
C ILE A 261 -9.44 -11.43 12.08
N GLU A 262 -9.97 -12.63 12.28
CA GLU A 262 -11.36 -12.84 12.70
C GLU A 262 -11.65 -12.33 14.12
N TYR A 263 -10.67 -12.39 15.02
CA TYR A 263 -10.79 -11.83 16.37
C TYR A 263 -10.73 -10.30 16.34
N GLU A 264 -9.83 -9.74 15.52
CA GLU A 264 -9.77 -8.29 15.29
C GLU A 264 -11.09 -7.77 14.69
N LEU A 265 -11.65 -8.49 13.72
CA LEU A 265 -12.94 -8.18 13.12
C LEU A 265 -14.10 -8.32 14.11
N ALA A 266 -14.05 -9.29 15.04
CA ALA A 266 -15.04 -9.42 16.10
C ALA A 266 -15.04 -8.21 17.06
N VAL A 267 -13.86 -7.60 17.30
CA VAL A 267 -13.75 -6.34 18.05
C VAL A 267 -14.30 -5.18 17.24
N ILE A 268 -13.82 -4.99 16.00
CA ILE A 268 -14.28 -3.91 15.11
C ILE A 268 -15.80 -3.99 14.91
N ALA A 269 -16.36 -5.20 14.89
CA ALA A 269 -17.78 -5.42 14.74
C ALA A 269 -18.63 -4.88 15.90
N GLN A 270 -18.06 -4.64 17.07
CA GLN A 270 -18.74 -4.01 18.21
C GLN A 270 -18.75 -2.48 18.12
N THR A 271 -18.10 -1.92 17.10
CA THR A 271 -18.05 -0.47 16.84
C THR A 271 -19.09 -0.04 15.80
N ASN A 272 -19.26 1.27 15.69
CA ASN A 272 -20.06 1.94 14.68
C ASN A 272 -19.23 2.41 13.47
N ALA A 273 -18.02 1.89 13.28
CA ALA A 273 -17.20 2.25 12.12
C ALA A 273 -17.92 1.96 10.80
N ASP A 274 -17.64 2.79 9.80
CA ASP A 274 -18.22 2.71 8.45
C ASP A 274 -17.37 1.88 7.49
N TYR A 275 -16.06 1.76 7.74
CA TYR A 275 -15.15 1.02 6.88
C TYR A 275 -14.00 0.36 7.64
N ILE A 276 -13.42 -0.68 7.02
CA ILE A 276 -12.27 -1.43 7.53
C ILE A 276 -11.20 -1.41 6.48
N VAL A 277 -9.96 -1.11 6.89
CA VAL A 277 -8.79 -1.22 6.04
C VAL A 277 -7.93 -2.36 6.55
N VAL A 278 -7.60 -3.29 5.67
CA VAL A 278 -6.68 -4.40 5.99
C VAL A 278 -5.42 -4.23 5.17
N ASP A 279 -4.27 -4.23 5.84
CA ASP A 279 -2.95 -4.03 5.22
C ASP A 279 -2.12 -5.29 5.32
N GLY A 280 -1.99 -6.03 4.21
CA GLY A 280 -1.22 -7.28 4.18
C GLY A 280 0.28 -7.05 4.30
N SER A 281 1.02 -8.12 4.62
CA SER A 281 2.46 -8.09 4.92
C SER A 281 3.33 -7.49 3.80
N GLU A 282 2.82 -7.45 2.56
CA GLU A 282 3.49 -6.78 1.43
C GLU A 282 3.36 -5.24 1.44
N GLY A 283 2.89 -4.65 2.54
CA GLY A 283 2.83 -3.21 2.75
C GLY A 283 4.21 -2.54 2.75
N GLY A 284 4.27 -1.30 2.25
CA GLY A 284 5.47 -0.47 2.28
C GLY A 284 5.66 0.27 3.61
N THR A 285 6.85 0.80 3.84
CA THR A 285 7.15 1.77 4.91
C THR A 285 8.36 2.62 4.53
N ALA A 286 8.52 3.82 5.08
CA ALA A 286 9.78 4.55 4.95
C ALA A 286 10.91 3.95 5.80
N SER A 287 10.53 3.33 6.91
CA SER A 287 11.44 2.85 7.94
C SER A 287 10.76 1.71 8.70
N SER A 288 11.43 0.55 8.78
CA SER A 288 11.13 -0.53 9.73
C SER A 288 12.27 -1.54 9.70
N ASN A 289 12.33 -2.43 10.68
CA ASN A 289 13.32 -3.49 10.71
C ASN A 289 13.03 -4.55 9.64
N PRO A 290 14.05 -5.08 8.94
CA PRO A 290 13.91 -6.17 7.99
C PRO A 290 13.13 -7.38 8.54
N THR A 291 13.34 -7.72 9.82
CA THR A 291 12.64 -8.84 10.47
C THR A 291 11.13 -8.60 10.54
N LEU A 292 10.70 -7.40 10.94
CA LEU A 292 9.29 -7.04 11.01
C LEU A 292 8.65 -7.04 9.63
N GLN A 293 9.36 -6.54 8.62
CA GLN A 293 8.87 -6.51 7.24
C GLN A 293 8.72 -7.92 6.64
N ASP A 294 9.71 -8.78 6.84
CA ASP A 294 9.79 -10.05 6.12
C ASP A 294 9.08 -11.22 6.84
N ASN A 295 8.75 -11.09 8.13
CA ASN A 295 8.30 -12.22 8.96
C ASN A 295 7.05 -11.94 9.80
N VAL A 296 6.45 -10.75 9.72
CA VAL A 296 5.25 -10.40 10.51
C VAL A 296 4.06 -10.14 9.59
N GLY A 297 2.91 -10.68 9.99
CA GLY A 297 1.65 -10.48 9.30
C GLY A 297 1.34 -11.56 8.26
N LEU A 298 0.17 -11.41 7.63
CA LEU A 298 -0.32 -12.30 6.59
C LEU A 298 -0.37 -11.62 5.22
N PRO A 299 -0.24 -12.40 4.13
CA PRO A 299 -0.29 -11.84 2.78
C PRO A 299 -1.65 -11.21 2.47
N THR A 300 -1.63 -10.12 1.71
CA THR A 300 -2.78 -9.29 1.33
C THR A 300 -3.94 -10.09 0.76
N PHE A 301 -3.64 -11.08 -0.07
CA PHE A 301 -4.67 -11.96 -0.65
C PHE A 301 -5.44 -12.75 0.43
N HIS A 302 -4.72 -13.36 1.36
CA HIS A 302 -5.30 -14.22 2.40
C HIS A 302 -6.14 -13.41 3.38
N THR A 303 -5.65 -12.22 3.74
CA THR A 303 -6.33 -11.33 4.68
C THR A 303 -7.61 -10.78 4.08
N LEU A 304 -7.62 -10.45 2.78
CA LEU A 304 -8.83 -10.03 2.07
C LEU A 304 -9.90 -11.13 2.06
N VAL A 305 -9.53 -12.34 1.63
CA VAL A 305 -10.46 -13.48 1.54
C VAL A 305 -11.09 -13.75 2.90
N ARG A 306 -10.27 -13.90 3.95
CA ARG A 306 -10.74 -14.17 5.32
C ARG A 306 -11.62 -13.06 5.85
N THR A 307 -11.26 -11.80 5.60
CA THR A 307 -12.06 -10.64 6.04
C THR A 307 -13.45 -10.63 5.40
N VAL A 308 -13.52 -10.80 4.07
CA VAL A 308 -14.79 -10.81 3.35
C VAL A 308 -15.64 -12.01 3.77
N ASP A 309 -15.06 -13.20 3.90
CA ASP A 309 -15.79 -14.40 4.29
C ASP A 309 -16.35 -14.29 5.71
N TRP A 310 -15.56 -13.75 6.64
CA TRP A 310 -16.01 -13.52 8.01
C TRP A 310 -17.15 -12.50 8.06
N LEU A 311 -17.05 -11.40 7.32
CA LEU A 311 -18.11 -10.38 7.25
C LEU A 311 -19.40 -10.94 6.65
N ILE A 312 -19.32 -11.76 5.59
CA ILE A 312 -20.49 -12.43 4.99
C ILE A 312 -21.11 -13.40 5.99
N LYS A 313 -20.31 -14.27 6.61
CA LYS A 313 -20.77 -15.29 7.57
C LYS A 313 -21.50 -14.66 8.77
N ASN A 314 -21.10 -13.47 9.19
CA ASN A 314 -21.70 -12.75 10.32
C ASN A 314 -22.79 -11.74 9.90
N ASN A 315 -23.20 -11.68 8.63
CA ASN A 315 -24.18 -10.72 8.10
C ASN A 315 -23.76 -9.24 8.29
N LEU A 316 -22.46 -8.96 8.19
CA LEU A 316 -21.86 -7.64 8.38
C LEU A 316 -21.27 -7.03 7.11
N ARG A 317 -21.30 -7.74 5.97
CA ARG A 317 -20.70 -7.26 4.70
C ARG A 317 -21.29 -5.93 4.23
N ASP A 318 -22.59 -5.69 4.42
CA ASP A 318 -23.27 -4.44 4.04
C ASP A 318 -23.15 -3.32 5.09
N ARG A 319 -22.48 -3.60 6.23
CA ARG A 319 -22.20 -2.59 7.25
C ARG A 319 -20.90 -1.84 6.97
N PHE A 320 -19.87 -2.56 6.55
CA PHE A 320 -18.54 -1.99 6.35
C PHE A 320 -18.16 -1.92 4.88
N SER A 321 -17.63 -0.78 4.45
CA SER A 321 -16.79 -0.76 3.25
C SER A 321 -15.44 -1.43 3.57
N VAL A 322 -14.96 -2.32 2.71
CA VAL A 322 -13.67 -3.01 2.88
C VAL A 322 -12.64 -2.40 1.93
N ILE A 323 -11.57 -1.85 2.49
CA ILE A 323 -10.43 -1.32 1.73
C ILE A 323 -9.24 -2.25 1.96
N ILE A 324 -8.53 -2.61 0.89
CA ILE A 324 -7.38 -3.51 0.97
C ILE A 324 -6.10 -2.82 0.47
N THR A 325 -4.97 -3.11 1.12
CA THR A 325 -3.63 -2.63 0.76
C THR A 325 -2.56 -3.68 1.08
N GLY A 326 -1.39 -3.50 0.47
CA GLY A 326 -0.22 -4.38 0.58
C GLY A 326 0.13 -5.00 -0.78
N GLY A 327 1.28 -4.63 -1.35
CA GLY A 327 1.80 -5.26 -2.58
C GLY A 327 0.93 -5.18 -3.86
N LEU A 328 -0.16 -4.41 -3.88
CA LEU A 328 -1.01 -4.25 -5.07
C LEU A 328 -0.39 -3.20 -6.02
N THR A 329 -0.02 -3.62 -7.23
CA THR A 329 0.80 -2.80 -8.14
C THR A 329 0.22 -2.62 -9.54
N THR A 330 -0.73 -3.45 -9.97
CA THR A 330 -1.26 -3.44 -11.33
C THR A 330 -2.79 -3.40 -11.36
N PRO A 331 -3.43 -2.91 -12.44
CA PRO A 331 -4.88 -2.98 -12.63
C PRO A 331 -5.43 -4.40 -12.46
N GLY A 332 -4.69 -5.41 -12.92
CA GLY A 332 -5.02 -6.83 -12.71
C GLY A 332 -5.08 -7.22 -11.24
N HIS A 333 -4.18 -6.73 -10.38
CA HIS A 333 -4.26 -6.95 -8.94
C HIS A 333 -5.50 -6.27 -8.35
N PHE A 334 -5.77 -5.02 -8.75
CA PHE A 334 -6.90 -4.24 -8.26
C PHE A 334 -8.24 -4.90 -8.60
N LEU A 335 -8.42 -5.35 -9.84
CA LEU A 335 -9.62 -6.06 -10.30
C LEU A 335 -9.87 -7.35 -9.51
N LYS A 336 -8.81 -8.14 -9.26
CA LYS A 336 -8.91 -9.38 -8.50
C LYS A 336 -9.32 -9.10 -7.07
N ALA A 337 -8.74 -8.07 -6.44
CA ALA A 337 -9.14 -7.63 -5.10
C ALA A 337 -10.62 -7.19 -5.04
N LEU A 338 -11.07 -6.39 -6.01
CA LEU A 338 -12.48 -5.98 -6.12
C LEU A 338 -13.42 -7.20 -6.25
N ALA A 339 -13.11 -8.12 -7.16
CA ALA A 339 -13.89 -9.34 -7.37
C ALA A 339 -13.92 -10.27 -6.15
N LEU A 340 -12.86 -10.28 -5.32
CA LEU A 340 -12.82 -11.03 -4.06
C LEU A 340 -13.66 -10.40 -2.95
N GLY A 341 -14.08 -9.15 -3.11
CA GLY A 341 -15.03 -8.46 -2.24
C GLY A 341 -14.53 -7.15 -1.63
N ALA A 342 -13.36 -6.63 -2.02
CA ALA A 342 -12.95 -5.28 -1.64
C ALA A 342 -13.84 -4.22 -2.32
N ASP A 343 -14.11 -3.11 -1.62
CA ASP A 343 -14.82 -1.96 -2.18
C ASP A 343 -13.85 -0.92 -2.77
N ALA A 344 -12.62 -0.84 -2.24
CA ALA A 344 -11.55 0.03 -2.73
C ALA A 344 -10.16 -0.56 -2.48
N ILE A 345 -9.16 0.00 -3.15
CA ILE A 345 -7.77 -0.39 -3.07
C ILE A 345 -6.93 0.83 -2.70
N TYR A 346 -6.13 0.68 -1.66
CA TYR A 346 -5.09 1.63 -1.33
C TYR A 346 -3.78 1.25 -2.02
N ILE A 347 -3.12 2.24 -2.63
CA ILE A 347 -1.79 2.11 -3.22
C ILE A 347 -0.80 3.09 -2.56
N GLY A 348 0.45 2.64 -2.38
CA GLY A 348 1.53 3.43 -1.78
C GLY A 348 2.78 3.45 -2.66
N THR A 349 3.62 2.42 -2.53
CA THR A 349 4.91 2.33 -3.24
C THR A 349 4.78 2.53 -4.76
N ILE A 350 3.78 1.92 -5.41
CA ILE A 350 3.58 2.09 -6.85
C ILE A 350 3.15 3.52 -7.23
N ALA A 351 2.37 4.19 -6.37
CA ALA A 351 2.00 5.59 -6.57
C ALA A 351 3.22 6.52 -6.47
N LEU A 352 4.12 6.26 -5.51
CA LEU A 352 5.38 7.00 -5.40
C LEU A 352 6.25 6.84 -6.65
N LEU A 353 6.39 5.61 -7.14
CA LEU A 353 7.14 5.34 -8.37
C LEU A 353 6.52 6.04 -9.58
N ALA A 354 5.19 6.03 -9.71
CA ALA A 354 4.48 6.74 -10.76
C ALA A 354 4.69 8.27 -10.66
N ALA A 355 4.56 8.85 -9.47
CA ALA A 355 4.77 10.28 -9.24
C ALA A 355 6.20 10.71 -9.59
N MET A 356 7.20 9.90 -9.24
CA MET A 356 8.60 10.19 -9.54
C MET A 356 9.01 9.86 -10.99
N HIS A 357 8.08 9.44 -11.85
CA HIS A 357 8.38 9.09 -13.24
C HIS A 357 9.20 10.19 -13.93
N THR A 358 10.23 9.79 -14.69
CA THR A 358 11.33 10.58 -15.28
C THR A 358 12.20 11.38 -14.30
N GLN A 359 11.66 11.80 -13.15
CA GLN A 359 12.36 12.61 -12.15
C GLN A 359 13.42 11.83 -11.36
N VAL A 360 13.37 10.50 -11.34
CA VAL A 360 14.43 9.65 -10.77
C VAL A 360 15.82 9.92 -11.39
N THR A 361 15.86 10.46 -12.61
CA THR A 361 17.12 10.86 -13.28
C THR A 361 17.81 12.04 -12.59
N LYS A 362 17.10 12.82 -11.77
CA LYS A 362 17.66 13.93 -11.00
C LYS A 362 18.55 13.47 -9.83
N VAL A 363 18.43 12.18 -9.44
CA VAL A 363 19.18 11.57 -8.34
C VAL A 363 20.11 10.45 -8.80
N LEU A 364 19.76 9.73 -9.87
CA LEU A 364 20.61 8.67 -10.42
C LEU A 364 21.83 9.22 -11.16
N PRO A 365 23.00 8.55 -11.10
CA PRO A 365 23.31 7.34 -10.32
C PRO A 365 23.80 7.63 -8.89
N GLN A 366 23.73 8.89 -8.43
CA GLN A 366 24.35 9.34 -7.17
C GLN A 366 23.65 8.76 -5.94
N ALA A 367 22.32 8.60 -6.00
CA ALA A 367 21.52 8.14 -4.88
C ALA A 367 20.27 7.38 -5.36
N PRO A 368 19.68 6.51 -4.50
CA PRO A 368 18.46 5.79 -4.87
C PRO A 368 17.24 6.73 -5.00
N PRO A 369 16.23 6.37 -5.82
CA PRO A 369 15.02 7.18 -6.01
C PRO A 369 14.29 7.60 -4.73
N SER A 370 14.39 6.80 -3.66
CA SER A 370 13.79 7.14 -2.37
C SER A 370 14.27 8.47 -1.79
N GLN A 371 15.48 8.93 -2.13
CA GLN A 371 16.02 10.22 -1.67
C GLN A 371 15.29 11.44 -2.22
N LEU A 372 14.49 11.26 -3.27
CA LEU A 372 13.64 12.30 -3.85
C LEU A 372 12.27 12.40 -3.13
N ALA A 373 11.83 11.32 -2.49
CA ALA A 373 10.49 11.21 -1.90
C ALA A 373 10.49 11.31 -0.37
N LEU A 374 11.41 10.62 0.28
CA LEU A 374 11.44 10.47 1.74
C LEU A 374 11.81 11.79 2.43
N TYR A 375 11.24 12.04 3.60
CA TYR A 375 11.48 13.26 4.37
C TYR A 375 12.96 13.45 4.75
N ILE A 376 13.63 12.36 5.14
CA ILE A 376 15.08 12.33 5.42
C ILE A 376 15.93 12.36 4.15
N GLY A 377 15.31 12.42 2.98
CA GLY A 377 15.97 12.47 1.69
C GLY A 377 16.68 13.81 1.47
N HIS A 378 17.93 13.77 1.06
CA HIS A 378 18.77 14.97 0.84
C HIS A 378 18.63 15.58 -0.57
N MET A 379 17.66 15.11 -1.37
CA MET A 379 17.40 15.62 -2.72
C MET A 379 15.92 15.91 -2.98
N THR A 380 15.14 16.12 -1.91
CA THR A 380 13.68 16.36 -1.97
C THR A 380 13.34 17.69 -2.63
N ASP A 381 14.23 18.67 -2.54
CA ASP A 381 14.18 19.98 -3.21
C ASP A 381 14.20 19.89 -4.74
N LYS A 382 14.72 18.78 -5.29
CA LYS A 382 14.76 18.55 -6.74
C LYS A 382 13.42 18.07 -7.31
N LEU A 383 12.45 17.72 -6.47
CA LEU A 383 11.15 17.21 -6.92
C LEU A 383 10.33 18.35 -7.54
N ASP A 384 9.94 18.17 -8.80
CA ASP A 384 8.92 19.01 -9.42
C ASP A 384 7.54 18.47 -9.03
N ILE A 385 6.85 19.22 -8.18
CA ILE A 385 5.56 18.86 -7.58
C ILE A 385 4.49 18.71 -8.66
N ASP A 386 4.42 19.65 -9.62
CA ASP A 386 3.39 19.65 -10.64
C ASP A 386 3.61 18.51 -11.62
N LEU A 387 4.84 18.30 -12.06
CA LEU A 387 5.16 17.17 -12.92
C LEU A 387 4.84 15.82 -12.24
N ALA A 388 5.16 15.70 -10.94
CA ALA A 388 4.85 14.50 -10.16
C ALA A 388 3.35 14.26 -10.04
N ALA A 389 2.57 15.31 -9.75
CA ALA A 389 1.11 15.24 -9.69
C ALA A 389 0.50 14.79 -11.02
N HIS A 390 0.97 15.35 -12.14
CA HIS A 390 0.50 14.98 -13.48
C HIS A 390 0.86 13.54 -13.85
N HIS A 391 2.05 13.05 -13.49
CA HIS A 391 2.43 11.66 -13.74
C HIS A 391 1.58 10.69 -12.93
N LEU A 392 1.33 10.98 -11.64
CA LEU A 392 0.42 10.18 -10.84
C LEU A 392 -1.00 10.17 -11.42
N ALA A 393 -1.53 11.32 -11.82
CA ALA A 393 -2.86 11.42 -12.42
C ALA A 393 -2.96 10.60 -13.73
N LYS A 394 -1.94 10.66 -14.59
CA LYS A 394 -1.86 9.84 -15.81
C LYS A 394 -1.79 8.35 -15.51
N PHE A 395 -1.03 7.95 -14.50
CA PHE A 395 -0.96 6.56 -14.06
C PHE A 395 -2.34 6.06 -13.59
N LEU A 396 -3.01 6.81 -12.71
CA LEU A 396 -4.35 6.46 -12.23
C LEU A 396 -5.39 6.41 -13.36
N ALA A 397 -5.34 7.35 -14.31
CA ALA A 397 -6.21 7.37 -15.48
C ALA A 397 -5.96 6.15 -16.38
N SER A 398 -4.71 5.76 -16.60
CA SER A 398 -4.35 4.55 -17.34
C SER A 398 -4.89 3.30 -16.65
N CYS A 399 -4.74 3.20 -15.32
CA CYS A 399 -5.30 2.09 -14.55
C CYS A 399 -6.83 2.03 -14.66
N ALA A 400 -7.51 3.17 -14.60
CA ALA A 400 -8.96 3.25 -14.75
C ALA A 400 -9.44 2.71 -16.12
N ILE A 401 -8.76 3.08 -17.21
CA ILE A 401 -9.07 2.58 -18.56
C ILE A 401 -8.88 1.06 -18.63
N GLU A 402 -7.79 0.53 -18.09
CA GLU A 402 -7.52 -0.91 -18.10
C GLU A 402 -8.55 -1.69 -17.25
N ILE A 403 -8.97 -1.14 -16.10
CA ILE A 403 -10.08 -1.68 -15.30
C ILE A 403 -11.37 -1.72 -16.12
N GLN A 404 -11.73 -0.64 -16.81
CA GLN A 404 -12.93 -0.62 -17.66
C GLN A 404 -12.85 -1.69 -18.76
N LEU A 405 -11.74 -1.79 -19.48
CA LEU A 405 -11.56 -2.80 -20.53
C LEU A 405 -11.70 -4.23 -19.97
N ALA A 406 -11.17 -4.52 -18.78
CA ALA A 406 -11.32 -5.83 -18.17
C ALA A 406 -12.77 -6.11 -17.71
N VAL A 407 -13.43 -5.13 -17.10
CA VAL A 407 -14.84 -5.21 -16.69
C VAL A 407 -15.75 -5.43 -17.91
N GLN A 408 -15.42 -4.79 -19.04
CA GLN A 408 -16.07 -4.99 -20.33
C GLN A 408 -15.95 -6.46 -20.79
N ALA A 409 -14.72 -6.99 -20.75
CA ALA A 409 -14.41 -8.34 -21.19
C ALA A 409 -15.14 -9.42 -20.38
N VAL A 410 -15.37 -9.20 -19.07
CA VAL A 410 -16.16 -10.11 -18.23
C VAL A 410 -17.68 -9.87 -18.33
N GLY A 411 -18.12 -8.96 -19.20
CA GLY A 411 -19.53 -8.69 -19.50
C GLY A 411 -20.30 -8.03 -18.36
N LYS A 412 -19.67 -7.05 -17.70
CA LYS A 412 -20.24 -6.27 -16.59
C LYS A 412 -20.26 -4.77 -16.93
N SER A 413 -21.16 -4.01 -16.31
CA SER A 413 -21.27 -2.55 -16.53
C SER A 413 -20.72 -1.71 -15.38
N SER A 414 -20.32 -2.34 -14.28
CA SER A 414 -19.81 -1.67 -13.09
C SER A 414 -18.84 -2.57 -12.35
N ILE A 415 -17.82 -1.98 -11.72
CA ILE A 415 -16.92 -2.71 -10.82
C ILE A 415 -17.66 -3.35 -9.64
N LYS A 416 -18.82 -2.80 -9.25
CA LYS A 416 -19.65 -3.33 -8.15
C LYS A 416 -20.32 -4.66 -8.51
N GLU A 417 -20.37 -5.01 -9.79
CA GLU A 417 -20.92 -6.29 -10.25
C GLU A 417 -19.86 -7.39 -10.31
N LEU A 418 -18.57 -7.06 -10.09
CA LEU A 418 -17.50 -8.04 -10.03
C LEU A 418 -17.67 -8.93 -8.79
N THR A 419 -17.52 -10.23 -8.99
CA THR A 419 -17.67 -11.23 -7.94
C THR A 419 -16.63 -12.33 -8.10
N ARG A 420 -16.53 -13.20 -7.09
CA ARG A 420 -15.68 -14.41 -7.13
C ARG A 420 -16.00 -15.34 -8.31
N ALA A 421 -17.23 -15.30 -8.83
CA ALA A 421 -17.63 -16.08 -10.01
C ALA A 421 -16.96 -15.60 -11.32
N ASP A 422 -16.48 -14.36 -11.35
CA ASP A 422 -15.73 -13.79 -12.46
C ASP A 422 -14.24 -14.18 -12.40
N LEU A 423 -13.80 -14.89 -11.34
CA LEU A 423 -12.43 -15.36 -11.15
C LEU A 423 -12.29 -16.88 -11.37
N VAL A 424 -11.10 -17.31 -11.77
CA VAL A 424 -10.71 -18.72 -11.89
C VAL A 424 -9.23 -18.89 -11.56
N THR A 425 -8.83 -20.08 -11.11
CA THR A 425 -7.42 -20.46 -10.95
C THR A 425 -7.20 -21.91 -11.36
N VAL A 426 -5.97 -22.23 -11.78
CA VAL A 426 -5.52 -23.60 -12.07
C VAL A 426 -5.01 -24.35 -10.83
N GLU A 427 -5.01 -23.71 -9.65
CA GLU A 427 -4.58 -24.33 -8.39
C GLU A 427 -5.80 -24.70 -7.53
N LYS A 428 -5.93 -25.99 -7.21
CA LYS A 428 -7.11 -26.52 -6.50
C LYS A 428 -7.24 -25.94 -5.09
N ASP A 429 -6.15 -25.90 -4.34
CA ASP A 429 -6.15 -25.42 -2.95
C ASP A 429 -6.45 -23.91 -2.89
N LEU A 430 -5.91 -23.14 -3.85
CA LEU A 430 -6.20 -21.71 -3.99
C LEU A 430 -7.68 -21.47 -4.34
N ALA A 431 -8.23 -22.26 -5.26
CA ALA A 431 -9.65 -22.20 -5.62
C ALA A 431 -10.55 -22.46 -4.42
N GLN A 432 -10.23 -23.51 -3.64
CA GLN A 432 -10.97 -23.89 -2.44
C GLN A 432 -10.90 -22.79 -1.37
N PHE A 433 -9.69 -22.30 -1.07
CA PHE A 433 -9.48 -21.28 -0.05
C PHE A 433 -10.23 -19.99 -0.39
N ALA A 434 -10.11 -19.51 -1.62
CA ALA A 434 -10.69 -18.24 -2.03
C ALA A 434 -12.16 -18.33 -2.43
N GLY A 435 -12.75 -19.52 -2.48
CA GLY A 435 -14.11 -19.72 -2.98
C GLY A 435 -14.27 -19.27 -4.43
N ILE A 436 -13.26 -19.50 -5.28
CA ILE A 436 -13.28 -19.21 -6.72
C ILE A 436 -13.26 -20.51 -7.53
N ARG A 437 -13.51 -20.44 -8.83
CA ARG A 437 -13.60 -21.64 -9.68
C ARG A 437 -12.22 -22.28 -9.90
N TYR A 438 -12.13 -23.60 -9.72
CA TYR A 438 -10.98 -24.40 -10.15
C TYR A 438 -11.06 -24.74 -11.65
N ALA A 439 -10.12 -24.26 -12.47
CA ALA A 439 -10.14 -24.45 -13.93
C ALA A 439 -10.08 -25.92 -14.37
N GLY A 440 -9.52 -26.81 -13.53
CA GLY A 440 -9.35 -28.22 -13.86
C GLY A 440 -10.64 -29.06 -13.81
N SER A 441 -11.78 -28.50 -13.40
CA SER A 441 -13.08 -29.18 -13.51
C SER A 441 -13.99 -28.50 -14.52
N HIS A 442 -14.81 -29.29 -15.20
CA HIS A 442 -15.76 -28.81 -16.20
C HIS A 442 -16.88 -27.96 -15.57
N ARG A 443 -17.42 -26.99 -16.32
CA ARG A 443 -18.65 -26.28 -15.91
C ARG A 443 -19.84 -27.15 -16.27
N GLU A 444 -20.49 -27.72 -15.25
CA GLU A 444 -21.69 -28.56 -15.40
C GLU A 444 -22.98 -27.80 -15.08
N ASP A 445 -22.87 -26.53 -14.65
CA ASP A 445 -24.01 -25.67 -14.38
C ASP A 445 -24.83 -25.48 -15.66
N THR A 446 -25.99 -26.14 -15.73
CA THR A 446 -26.98 -25.89 -16.78
C THR A 446 -27.44 -24.45 -16.64
N LYS A 447 -27.21 -23.65 -17.68
CA LYS A 447 -27.85 -22.33 -17.77
C LYS A 447 -29.37 -22.51 -17.73
N PRO A 448 -30.13 -21.59 -17.11
CA PRO A 448 -31.56 -21.49 -17.39
C PRO A 448 -31.73 -21.32 -18.90
N THR A 449 -32.46 -22.26 -19.50
CA THR A 449 -32.75 -22.31 -20.92
C THR A 449 -33.50 -21.06 -21.33
N GLY A 450 -32.84 -20.19 -22.10
CA GLY A 450 -33.37 -18.92 -22.58
C GLY A 450 -32.36 -18.24 -23.50
N CYS A 451 -31.99 -18.94 -24.58
CA CYS A 451 -31.50 -18.31 -25.80
C CYS A 451 -32.64 -18.30 -26.81
#